data_AF-A0A2E9BSH6-F1
#
_entry.id   AF-A0A2E9BSH6-F1
#
_cell.length_a   1.000
_cell.length_b   1.000
_cell.length_c   1.000
_cell.angle_alpha   90.00
_cell.angle_beta   90.00
_cell.angle_gamma   90.00
#
_symmetry.space_group_name_H-M   'P 1'
#
loop_
_entity.id
_entity.type
_entity.pdbx_description
1 polymer ?
#
loop_
_entity_poly.entity_id
_entity_poly.type
_entity_poly.pdbx_seq_one_letter_code
_entity_poly.pdbx_strand_id
1 'polypeptide(L)'
;MSNASEAFVLDPKKTRDLAHLLLDAKGQLLVRDARELAQTTAEERLLFGVRHGIYGLPTTELLKFLRARLAGRSAIEIGAGHGMLAQALSIPATDNRQQEDPTIGAYYQSIGQPTIRYGNHVEKLDAEHAVAKYRPQVVIACWVTHRFDEAAPQRGGSVTGVDEAAILRNCEEYIFIGNEQVHRCKPILSLPHEKITPPWLYSRALNGSPDFIAIWRNTSPSIPAMG
;
A
#
# COMPACT_ATOMS: atom_id res chain seq x y z
N MET A 1 -10.23 -14.39 -9.28
CA MET A 1 -11.11 -14.53 -8.09
C MET A 1 -10.21 -14.49 -6.87
N SER A 2 -10.26 -13.38 -6.14
CA SER A 2 -9.63 -13.27 -4.82
C SER A 2 -10.37 -14.21 -3.88
N ASN A 3 -9.66 -15.10 -3.18
CA ASN A 3 -10.22 -15.94 -2.12
C ASN A 3 -10.66 -15.04 -0.95
N ALA A 4 -11.80 -14.37 -1.10
CA ALA A 4 -12.55 -13.78 -0.02
C ALA A 4 -13.29 -14.90 0.73
N SER A 5 -12.56 -15.83 1.35
CA SER A 5 -13.17 -16.85 2.24
C SER A 5 -12.20 -17.62 3.14
N GLU A 6 -10.91 -17.31 3.19
CA GLU A 6 -10.10 -17.69 4.35
C GLU A 6 -10.19 -16.57 5.38
N ALA A 7 -11.37 -16.45 5.99
CA ALA A 7 -11.44 -15.89 7.33
C ALA A 7 -10.63 -16.85 8.22
N PHE A 8 -9.32 -16.64 8.29
CA PHE A 8 -8.46 -17.36 9.20
C PHE A 8 -9.06 -17.16 10.59
N VAL A 9 -9.63 -18.22 11.14
CA VAL A 9 -10.14 -18.25 12.52
C VAL A 9 -8.93 -18.32 13.43
N LEU A 10 -8.20 -17.21 13.52
CA LEU A 10 -7.21 -17.01 14.56
C LEU A 10 -7.98 -16.98 15.88
N ASP A 11 -7.62 -17.86 16.82
CA ASP A 11 -8.18 -17.82 18.17
C ASP A 11 -7.72 -16.52 18.84
N PRO A 12 -8.60 -15.51 19.01
CA PRO A 12 -8.20 -14.22 19.55
C PRO A 12 -7.77 -14.32 21.03
N LYS A 13 -8.00 -15.46 21.68
CA LYS A 13 -7.51 -15.73 23.05
C LYS A 13 -6.07 -16.25 23.06
N LYS A 14 -5.55 -16.69 21.92
CA LYS A 14 -4.19 -17.23 21.76
C LYS A 14 -3.28 -16.34 20.93
N THR A 15 -3.83 -15.39 20.19
CA THR A 15 -3.08 -14.40 19.42
C THR A 15 -3.08 -13.06 20.15
N ARG A 16 -1.89 -12.54 20.46
CA ARG A 16 -1.72 -11.24 21.12
C ARG A 16 -2.32 -10.12 20.27
N ASP A 17 -3.01 -9.19 20.91
CA ASP A 17 -3.45 -7.95 20.27
C ASP A 17 -2.31 -6.94 20.20
N LEU A 18 -1.96 -6.51 18.98
CA LEU A 18 -0.88 -5.55 18.74
C LEU A 18 -1.35 -4.08 18.79
N ALA A 19 -2.62 -3.79 19.08
CA ALA A 19 -3.14 -2.41 19.09
C ALA A 19 -2.35 -1.49 20.04
N HIS A 20 -1.98 -1.96 21.24
CA HIS A 20 -1.18 -1.21 22.20
C HIS A 20 0.24 -0.87 21.72
N LEU A 21 0.78 -1.65 20.78
CA LEU A 21 2.11 -1.48 20.20
C LEU A 21 2.05 -0.58 18.94
N LEU A 22 0.99 -0.73 18.15
CA LEU A 22 0.89 -0.21 16.79
C LEU A 22 -0.05 0.98 16.63
N LEU A 23 -0.84 1.32 17.64
CA LEU A 23 -1.74 2.47 17.61
C LEU A 23 -1.40 3.48 18.70
N ASP A 24 -1.59 4.76 18.40
CA ASP A 24 -1.54 5.82 19.41
C ASP A 24 -2.85 5.91 20.22
N ALA A 25 -2.90 6.84 21.17
CA ALA A 25 -4.08 7.06 22.01
C ALA A 25 -5.34 7.49 21.23
N LYS A 26 -5.20 7.93 19.98
CA LYS A 26 -6.29 8.29 19.06
C LYS A 26 -6.64 7.15 18.10
N GLY A 27 -5.98 6.00 18.21
CA GLY A 27 -6.16 4.87 17.32
C GLY A 27 -5.52 5.04 15.94
N GLN A 28 -4.54 5.94 15.79
CA GLN A 28 -3.77 6.12 14.55
C GLN A 28 -2.56 5.19 14.53
N LEU A 29 -2.24 4.66 13.34
CA LEU A 29 -1.11 3.76 13.14
C LEU A 29 0.22 4.45 13.50
N LEU A 30 1.09 3.75 14.22
CA LEU A 30 2.44 4.22 14.56
C LEU A 30 3.48 3.64 13.61
N VAL A 31 4.52 4.43 13.33
CA VAL A 31 5.78 3.93 12.78
C VAL A 31 6.58 3.29 13.91
N ARG A 32 7.01 2.04 13.74
CA ARG A 32 7.81 1.30 14.74
C ARG A 32 9.20 0.93 14.22
N ASP A 33 10.10 0.57 15.13
CA ASP A 33 11.39 -0.01 14.75
C ASP A 33 11.15 -1.44 14.25
N ALA A 34 11.82 -1.86 13.16
CA ALA A 34 11.65 -3.21 12.64
C ALA A 34 11.98 -4.30 13.67
N ARG A 35 12.86 -4.03 14.66
CA ARG A 35 13.17 -4.97 15.75
C ARG A 35 11.97 -5.22 16.66
N GLU A 36 11.06 -4.27 16.79
CA GLU A 36 9.83 -4.45 17.58
C GLU A 36 8.84 -5.32 16.82
N LEU A 37 8.71 -5.11 15.51
CA LEU A 37 7.90 -5.99 14.66
C LEU A 37 8.48 -7.40 14.53
N ALA A 38 9.81 -7.54 14.58
CA ALA A 38 10.47 -8.84 14.60
C ALA A 38 10.12 -9.69 15.84
N GLN A 39 9.66 -9.06 16.92
CA GLN A 39 9.17 -9.74 18.13
C GLN A 39 7.68 -10.14 18.05
N THR A 40 7.07 -9.98 16.87
CA THR A 40 5.67 -10.38 16.61
C THR A 40 5.61 -11.58 15.67
N THR A 41 4.54 -12.36 15.76
CA THR A 41 4.26 -13.44 14.80
C THR A 41 3.48 -12.93 13.60
N ALA A 42 3.46 -13.71 12.51
CA ALA A 42 2.69 -13.37 11.33
C ALA A 42 1.17 -13.39 11.61
N GLU A 43 0.71 -14.29 12.50
CA GLU A 43 -0.68 -14.36 12.96
C GLU A 43 -1.07 -13.11 13.76
N GLU A 44 -0.20 -12.61 14.63
CA GLU A 44 -0.45 -11.36 15.38
C GLU A 44 -0.59 -10.16 14.43
N ARG A 45 0.30 -10.06 13.43
CA ARG A 45 0.23 -9.01 12.40
C ARG A 45 -1.00 -9.15 11.51
N LEU A 46 -1.39 -10.37 11.16
CA LEU A 46 -2.62 -10.63 10.41
C LEU A 46 -3.85 -10.18 11.20
N LEU A 47 -3.97 -10.60 12.46
CA LEU A 47 -5.09 -10.24 13.33
C LEU A 47 -5.23 -8.72 13.46
N PHE A 48 -4.13 -8.03 13.73
CA PHE A 48 -4.10 -6.58 13.78
C PHE A 48 -4.51 -5.95 12.43
N GLY A 49 -3.88 -6.39 11.33
CA GLY A 49 -4.13 -5.83 10.01
C GLY A 49 -5.57 -6.01 9.52
N VAL A 50 -6.23 -7.11 9.89
CA VAL A 50 -7.65 -7.34 9.59
C VAL A 50 -8.53 -6.44 10.44
N ARG A 51 -8.31 -6.37 11.76
CA ARG A 51 -9.11 -5.57 12.70
C ARG A 51 -9.05 -4.07 12.45
N HIS A 52 -7.99 -3.59 11.83
CA HIS A 52 -7.76 -2.16 11.63
C HIS A 52 -7.71 -1.74 10.15
N GLY A 53 -7.90 -2.67 9.21
CA GLY A 53 -7.84 -2.39 7.77
C GLY A 53 -6.43 -1.97 7.32
N ILE A 54 -5.38 -2.48 7.96
CA ILE A 54 -3.98 -2.11 7.73
C ILE A 54 -3.26 -3.25 7.03
N TYR A 55 -2.71 -3.00 5.85
CA TYR A 55 -2.03 -4.02 5.06
C TYR A 55 -0.51 -4.02 5.26
N GLY A 56 0.14 -2.86 5.15
CA GLY A 56 1.56 -2.67 5.44
C GLY A 56 1.78 -2.04 6.81
N LEU A 57 2.84 -2.47 7.50
CA LEU A 57 3.24 -1.92 8.80
C LEU A 57 4.47 -1.02 8.61
N PRO A 58 4.35 0.32 8.76
CA PRO A 58 5.44 1.22 8.47
C PRO A 58 6.55 1.10 9.53
N THR A 59 7.78 0.91 9.06
CA THR A 59 8.97 0.85 9.93
C THR A 59 9.86 2.08 9.79
N THR A 60 10.67 2.37 10.80
CA THR A 60 11.66 3.46 10.75
C THR A 60 12.70 3.21 9.64
N GLU A 61 13.04 1.94 9.38
CA GLU A 61 13.92 1.53 8.29
C GLU A 61 13.29 1.76 6.91
N LEU A 62 12.01 1.43 6.75
CA LEU A 62 11.28 1.76 5.52
C LEU A 62 11.28 3.28 5.28
N LEU A 63 11.01 4.07 6.32
CA LEU A 63 11.07 5.52 6.23
C LEU A 63 12.47 6.05 5.88
N LYS A 64 13.52 5.49 6.49
CA LYS A 64 14.90 5.85 6.16
C LYS A 64 15.23 5.54 4.71
N PHE A 65 14.85 4.35 4.25
CA PHE A 65 15.01 3.92 2.87
C PHE A 65 14.31 4.86 1.89
N LEU A 66 13.02 5.13 2.12
CA LEU A 66 12.22 6.01 1.26
C LEU A 66 12.75 7.44 1.28
N ARG A 67 13.09 8.02 2.44
CA ARG A 67 13.67 9.38 2.50
C ARG A 67 14.97 9.50 1.71
N ALA A 68 15.87 8.52 1.87
CA ALA A 68 17.11 8.48 1.11
C ALA A 68 16.84 8.34 -0.39
N ARG A 69 15.81 7.58 -0.77
CA ARG A 69 15.41 7.42 -2.17
C ARG A 69 14.80 8.69 -2.74
N LEU A 70 13.87 9.32 -2.03
CA LEU A 70 13.20 10.56 -2.46
C LEU A 70 14.24 11.66 -2.69
N ALA A 71 15.23 11.81 -1.81
CA ALA A 71 16.35 12.73 -2.00
C ALA A 71 15.92 14.17 -2.37
N GLY A 72 14.81 14.64 -1.78
CA GLY A 72 14.26 15.98 -2.03
C GLY A 72 13.38 16.11 -3.29
N ARG A 73 13.21 15.05 -4.08
CA ARG A 73 12.29 15.02 -5.24
C ARG A 73 10.84 15.15 -4.78
N SER A 74 10.01 15.77 -5.61
CA SER A 74 8.57 15.83 -5.35
C SER A 74 7.98 14.42 -5.37
N ALA A 75 7.14 14.10 -4.38
CA ALA A 75 6.61 12.77 -4.23
C ALA A 75 5.17 12.76 -3.72
N ILE A 76 4.47 11.65 -3.94
CA ILE A 76 3.11 11.40 -3.45
C ILE A 76 2.95 9.93 -3.09
N GLU A 77 2.10 9.64 -2.10
CA GLU A 77 1.55 8.31 -1.89
C GLU A 77 0.16 8.21 -2.53
N ILE A 78 -0.03 7.23 -3.42
CA ILE A 78 -1.34 6.88 -4.00
C ILE A 78 -1.89 5.62 -3.34
N GLY A 79 -3.23 5.51 -3.24
CA GLY A 79 -3.88 4.41 -2.52
C GLY A 79 -3.41 4.32 -1.07
N ALA A 80 -3.26 5.47 -0.42
CA ALA A 80 -2.55 5.62 0.85
C ALA A 80 -3.28 4.99 2.04
N GLY A 81 -4.57 4.60 1.90
CA GLY A 81 -5.37 4.10 3.01
C GLY A 81 -5.38 5.08 4.19
N HIS A 82 -4.83 4.67 5.34
CA HIS A 82 -4.72 5.56 6.51
C HIS A 82 -3.77 6.77 6.29
N GLY A 83 -2.84 6.68 5.34
CA GLY A 83 -1.90 7.75 4.99
C GLY A 83 -0.75 7.96 5.96
N MET A 84 -0.49 7.01 6.88
CA MET A 84 0.56 7.14 7.88
C MET A 84 1.97 7.23 7.26
N LEU A 85 2.22 6.47 6.19
CA LEU A 85 3.51 6.49 5.52
C LEU A 85 3.78 7.86 4.88
N ALA A 86 2.84 8.39 4.10
CA ALA A 86 2.92 9.74 3.56
C ALA A 86 3.08 10.82 4.63
N GLN A 87 2.30 10.74 5.73
CA GLN A 87 2.40 11.69 6.83
C GLN A 87 3.80 11.70 7.45
N ALA A 88 4.36 10.52 7.71
CA ALA A 88 5.69 10.39 8.29
C ALA A 88 6.82 10.82 7.31
N LEU A 89 6.56 10.73 6.01
CA LEU A 89 7.46 11.24 4.95
C LEU A 89 7.26 12.73 4.64
N SER A 90 6.22 13.36 5.20
CA SER A 90 5.81 14.73 4.88
C SER A 90 5.52 14.94 3.38
N ILE A 91 4.83 13.98 2.75
CA ILE A 91 4.42 14.05 1.34
C ILE A 91 2.88 14.03 1.23
N PRO A 92 2.30 14.55 0.13
CA PRO A 92 0.88 14.37 -0.17
C PRO A 92 0.46 12.89 -0.16
N ALA A 93 -0.79 12.65 0.26
CA ALA A 93 -1.42 11.34 0.33
C ALA A 93 -2.77 11.38 -0.39
N THR A 94 -3.03 10.40 -1.25
CA THR A 94 -4.31 10.29 -1.98
C THR A 94 -4.83 8.87 -1.93
N ASP A 95 -6.15 8.73 -1.90
CA ASP A 95 -6.86 7.46 -2.02
C ASP A 95 -8.21 7.72 -2.69
N ASN A 96 -8.71 6.78 -3.50
CA ASN A 96 -10.04 6.94 -4.11
C ASN A 96 -11.17 6.90 -3.07
N ARG A 97 -10.86 6.46 -1.84
CA ARG A 97 -11.78 6.30 -0.71
C ARG A 97 -13.04 5.53 -1.06
N GLN A 98 -12.91 4.51 -1.91
CA GLN A 98 -14.05 3.72 -2.39
C GLN A 98 -14.84 3.06 -1.25
N GLN A 99 -14.21 2.78 -0.11
CA GLN A 99 -14.88 2.16 1.04
C GLN A 99 -15.80 3.14 1.81
N GLU A 100 -15.78 4.43 1.48
CA GLU A 100 -16.78 5.40 1.93
C GLU A 100 -18.09 5.29 1.12
N ASP A 101 -18.08 4.64 -0.05
CA ASP A 101 -19.31 4.35 -0.78
C ASP A 101 -20.20 3.40 0.05
N PRO A 102 -21.49 3.71 0.28
CA PRO A 102 -22.35 2.91 1.13
C PRO A 102 -22.47 1.44 0.70
N THR A 103 -22.46 1.17 -0.60
CA THR A 103 -22.59 -0.20 -1.14
C THR A 103 -21.32 -0.99 -0.87
N ILE A 104 -20.16 -0.39 -1.11
CA ILE A 104 -18.86 -1.01 -0.83
C ILE A 104 -18.70 -1.19 0.69
N GLY A 105 -19.02 -0.17 1.48
CA GLY A 105 -18.98 -0.23 2.95
C GLY A 105 -19.86 -1.35 3.51
N ALA A 106 -21.10 -1.50 3.00
CA ALA A 106 -22.01 -2.57 3.40
C ALA A 106 -21.45 -3.97 3.05
N TYR A 107 -20.83 -4.11 1.87
CA TYR A 107 -20.15 -5.36 1.50
C TYR A 107 -19.03 -5.71 2.49
N TYR A 108 -18.14 -4.76 2.81
CA TYR A 108 -17.06 -4.98 3.79
C TYR A 108 -17.60 -5.39 5.17
N GLN A 109 -18.66 -4.71 5.65
CA GLN A 109 -19.34 -5.07 6.89
C GLN A 109 -19.93 -6.49 6.84
N SER A 110 -20.54 -6.88 5.72
CA SER A 110 -21.16 -8.21 5.56
C SER A 110 -20.15 -9.36 5.64
N ILE A 111 -18.89 -9.12 5.26
CA ILE A 111 -17.79 -10.09 5.36
C ILE A 111 -16.95 -9.92 6.64
N GLY A 112 -17.42 -9.10 7.59
CA GLY A 112 -16.77 -8.88 8.87
C GLY A 112 -15.44 -8.11 8.79
N GLN A 113 -15.20 -7.39 7.70
CA GLN A 113 -14.01 -6.55 7.54
C GLN A 113 -14.33 -5.09 7.81
N PRO A 114 -13.59 -4.41 8.69
CA PRO A 114 -13.76 -2.98 8.91
C PRO A 114 -13.31 -2.20 7.66
N THR A 115 -13.96 -1.07 7.41
CA THR A 115 -13.51 -0.13 6.40
C THR A 115 -12.28 0.64 6.90
N ILE A 116 -11.47 1.12 5.96
CA ILE A 116 -10.31 1.95 6.25
C ILE A 116 -10.77 3.22 6.96
N ARG A 117 -10.11 3.53 8.08
CA ARG A 117 -10.23 4.84 8.72
C ARG A 117 -9.25 5.78 8.05
N TYR A 118 -9.68 6.60 7.10
CA TYR A 118 -8.80 7.53 6.40
C TYR A 118 -8.30 8.64 7.33
N GLY A 119 -7.02 9.02 7.20
CA GLY A 119 -6.49 10.21 7.85
C GLY A 119 -7.08 11.49 7.24
N ASN A 120 -7.26 12.55 8.03
CA ASN A 120 -7.79 13.83 7.54
C ASN A 120 -6.94 14.47 6.43
N HIS A 121 -5.65 14.10 6.36
CA HIS A 121 -4.69 14.57 5.36
C HIS A 121 -4.69 13.76 4.05
N VAL A 122 -5.44 12.65 3.99
CA VAL A 122 -5.53 11.83 2.78
C VAL A 122 -6.57 12.44 1.84
N GLU A 123 -6.18 13.02 0.72
CA GLU A 123 -7.16 13.57 -0.21
C GLU A 123 -7.95 12.46 -0.92
N LYS A 124 -9.27 12.66 -1.07
CA LYS A 124 -10.12 11.77 -1.88
C LYS A 124 -9.89 12.05 -3.36
N LEU A 125 -8.98 11.30 -3.96
CA LEU A 125 -8.56 11.44 -5.35
C LEU A 125 -8.00 10.11 -5.83
N ASP A 126 -8.42 9.62 -6.99
CA ASP A 126 -7.80 8.42 -7.58
C ASP A 126 -6.38 8.71 -8.07
N ALA A 127 -5.63 7.63 -8.30
CA ALA A 127 -4.20 7.69 -8.55
C ALA A 127 -3.83 8.48 -9.81
N GLU A 128 -4.61 8.33 -10.88
CA GLU A 128 -4.38 8.98 -12.16
C GLU A 128 -4.61 10.49 -12.05
N HIS A 129 -5.71 10.91 -11.43
CA HIS A 129 -5.96 12.33 -11.15
C HIS A 129 -4.95 12.91 -10.15
N ALA A 130 -4.49 12.12 -9.16
CA ALA A 130 -3.46 12.54 -8.22
C ALA A 130 -2.13 12.82 -8.94
N VAL A 131 -1.68 11.93 -9.81
CA VAL A 131 -0.45 12.13 -10.58
C VAL A 131 -0.59 13.31 -11.53
N ALA A 132 -1.74 13.49 -12.18
CA ALA A 132 -2.00 14.65 -13.05
C ALA A 132 -1.99 15.98 -12.26
N LYS A 133 -2.58 16.02 -11.07
CA LYS A 133 -2.64 17.21 -10.20
C LYS A 133 -1.28 17.57 -9.64
N TYR A 134 -0.58 16.60 -9.05
CA TYR A 134 0.65 16.85 -8.28
C TYR A 134 1.91 16.84 -9.13
N ARG A 135 1.87 16.23 -10.33
CA ARG A 135 3.04 16.04 -11.22
C ARG A 135 4.29 15.59 -10.45
N PRO A 136 4.20 14.49 -9.68
CA PRO A 136 5.29 14.04 -8.83
C PRO A 136 6.44 13.47 -9.65
N GLN A 137 7.66 13.63 -9.16
CA GLN A 137 8.81 12.89 -9.68
C GLN A 137 8.77 11.43 -9.18
N VAL A 138 8.35 11.20 -7.94
CA VAL A 138 8.26 9.86 -7.33
C VAL A 138 6.84 9.54 -6.88
N VAL A 139 6.32 8.38 -7.29
CA VAL A 139 5.04 7.87 -6.80
C VAL A 139 5.30 6.64 -5.93
N ILE A 140 4.79 6.66 -4.70
CA ILE A 140 4.82 5.53 -3.77
C ILE A 140 3.42 4.90 -3.73
N ALA A 141 3.35 3.58 -3.80
CA ALA A 141 2.10 2.84 -3.69
C ALA A 141 2.29 1.61 -2.80
N CYS A 142 1.57 1.57 -1.68
CA CYS A 142 1.64 0.48 -0.72
C CYS A 142 0.38 -0.38 -0.83
N TRP A 143 0.54 -1.65 -1.22
CA TRP A 143 -0.57 -2.63 -1.28
C TRP A 143 -1.73 -2.27 -2.23
N VAL A 144 -1.52 -1.36 -3.19
CA VAL A 144 -2.55 -1.00 -4.16
C VAL A 144 -2.89 -2.16 -5.09
N THR A 145 -4.17 -2.30 -5.40
CA THR A 145 -4.64 -3.27 -6.40
C THR A 145 -4.59 -2.67 -7.79
N HIS A 146 -4.10 -3.42 -8.77
CA HIS A 146 -4.06 -2.99 -10.18
C HIS A 146 -5.47 -2.97 -10.79
N ARG A 147 -5.66 -2.14 -11.82
CA ARG A 147 -6.90 -2.07 -12.59
C ARG A 147 -7.20 -3.43 -13.24
N PHE A 148 -8.45 -3.88 -13.12
CA PHE A 148 -8.93 -5.07 -13.81
C PHE A 148 -8.89 -4.90 -15.33
N ASP A 149 -8.47 -5.94 -16.03
CA ASP A 149 -8.39 -5.98 -17.49
C ASP A 149 -9.25 -7.13 -18.03
N GLU A 150 -10.30 -6.78 -18.79
CA GLU A 150 -11.22 -7.74 -19.42
C GLU A 150 -10.50 -8.65 -20.43
N ALA A 151 -9.39 -8.21 -21.03
CA ALA A 151 -8.60 -9.03 -21.93
C ALA A 151 -7.71 -10.05 -21.19
N ALA A 152 -7.53 -9.89 -19.87
CA ALA A 152 -6.70 -10.76 -19.04
C ALA A 152 -7.32 -11.04 -17.65
N PRO A 153 -8.57 -11.55 -17.56
CA PRO A 153 -9.32 -11.67 -16.32
C PRO A 153 -8.65 -12.59 -15.28
N GLN A 154 -7.82 -13.53 -15.73
CA GLN A 154 -7.02 -14.42 -14.89
C GLN A 154 -6.01 -13.68 -13.99
N ARG A 155 -5.62 -12.44 -14.36
CA ARG A 155 -4.72 -11.61 -13.54
C ARG A 155 -5.43 -10.97 -12.34
N GLY A 156 -6.76 -10.95 -12.34
CA GLY A 156 -7.55 -10.30 -11.30
C GLY A 156 -7.49 -8.77 -11.41
N GLY A 157 -7.48 -8.09 -10.27
CA GLY A 157 -7.54 -6.63 -10.20
C GLY A 157 -8.89 -6.11 -9.68
N SER A 158 -9.06 -4.79 -9.72
CA SER A 158 -10.30 -4.10 -9.36
C SER A 158 -10.71 -3.15 -10.47
N VAL A 159 -12.01 -2.98 -10.71
CA VAL A 159 -12.55 -1.97 -11.64
C VAL A 159 -12.10 -0.55 -11.24
N THR A 160 -11.96 -0.32 -9.93
CA THR A 160 -11.47 0.92 -9.32
C THR A 160 -9.97 0.88 -9.00
N GLY A 161 -9.27 -0.16 -9.48
CA GLY A 161 -7.84 -0.33 -9.26
C GLY A 161 -7.01 0.66 -10.06
N VAL A 162 -5.73 0.76 -9.69
CA VAL A 162 -4.79 1.72 -10.29
C VAL A 162 -4.36 1.25 -11.68
N ASP A 163 -4.45 2.10 -12.70
CA ASP A 163 -3.72 1.91 -13.95
C ASP A 163 -2.23 2.21 -13.74
N GLU A 164 -1.51 1.23 -13.20
CA GLU A 164 -0.09 1.38 -12.89
C GLU A 164 0.77 1.67 -14.13
N ALA A 165 0.32 1.29 -15.33
CA ALA A 165 1.00 1.66 -16.57
C ALA A 165 0.86 3.16 -16.86
N ALA A 166 -0.29 3.77 -16.59
CA ALA A 166 -0.48 5.21 -16.66
C ALA A 166 0.38 5.94 -15.62
N ILE A 167 0.50 5.41 -14.39
CA ILE A 167 1.37 6.00 -13.36
C ILE A 167 2.83 6.03 -13.84
N LEU A 168 3.35 4.90 -14.34
CA LEU A 168 4.73 4.79 -14.83
C LEU A 168 5.07 5.79 -15.95
N ARG A 169 4.10 6.15 -16.79
CA ARG A 169 4.30 7.15 -17.85
C ARG A 169 4.37 8.59 -17.34
N ASN A 170 3.88 8.85 -16.13
CA ASN A 170 3.69 10.20 -15.59
C ASN A 170 4.50 10.48 -14.30
N CYS A 171 5.48 9.63 -14.00
CA CYS A 171 6.48 9.89 -12.96
C CYS A 171 7.87 9.41 -13.41
N GLU A 172 8.92 9.94 -12.80
CA GLU A 172 10.30 9.48 -13.03
C GLU A 172 10.55 8.12 -12.34
N GLU A 173 9.91 7.89 -11.20
CA GLU A 173 10.10 6.68 -10.41
C GLU A 173 8.81 6.24 -9.72
N TYR A 174 8.46 4.97 -9.90
CA TYR A 174 7.35 4.32 -9.20
C TYR A 174 7.89 3.30 -8.22
N ILE A 175 7.50 3.42 -6.95
CA ILE A 175 7.91 2.53 -5.86
C ILE A 175 6.66 1.79 -5.38
N PHE A 176 6.60 0.49 -5.66
CA PHE A 176 5.55 -0.39 -5.16
C PHE A 176 6.05 -1.15 -3.93
N ILE A 177 5.24 -1.20 -2.88
CA ILE A 177 5.50 -1.97 -1.66
C ILE A 177 4.36 -2.97 -1.49
N GLY A 178 4.68 -4.26 -1.39
CA GLY A 178 3.66 -5.29 -1.22
C GLY A 178 4.22 -6.64 -0.84
N ASN A 179 3.40 -7.68 -0.96
CA ASN A 179 3.76 -9.07 -0.71
C ASN A 179 3.82 -9.88 -2.01
N GLU A 180 4.82 -10.75 -2.18
CA GLU A 180 5.06 -11.47 -3.44
C GLU A 180 3.87 -12.33 -3.87
N GLN A 181 3.33 -13.17 -2.99
CA GLN A 181 2.23 -14.04 -3.34
C GLN A 181 0.94 -13.25 -3.60
N VAL A 182 0.67 -12.20 -2.81
CA VAL A 182 -0.54 -11.37 -2.99
C VAL A 182 -0.53 -10.64 -4.33
N HIS A 183 0.62 -10.11 -4.73
CA HIS A 183 0.73 -9.23 -5.90
C HIS A 183 1.33 -9.92 -7.13
N ARG A 184 1.54 -11.24 -7.10
CA ARG A 184 2.16 -12.04 -8.18
C ARG A 184 1.55 -11.83 -9.57
N CYS A 185 0.27 -11.46 -9.64
CA CYS A 185 -0.45 -11.28 -10.90
C CYS A 185 -0.43 -9.85 -11.46
N LYS A 186 0.25 -8.89 -10.80
CA LYS A 186 0.34 -7.51 -11.28
C LYS A 186 0.98 -7.44 -12.67
N PRO A 187 0.32 -6.80 -13.66
CA PRO A 187 0.87 -6.66 -15.01
C PRO A 187 2.25 -6.01 -15.05
N ILE A 188 2.49 -4.97 -14.27
CA ILE A 188 3.75 -4.20 -14.28
C ILE A 188 4.97 -5.01 -13.81
N LEU A 189 4.78 -6.15 -13.15
CA LEU A 189 5.88 -7.03 -12.74
C LEU A 189 6.62 -7.66 -13.94
N SER A 190 6.03 -7.66 -15.13
CA SER A 190 6.73 -8.10 -16.35
C SER A 190 7.67 -7.04 -16.93
N LEU A 191 7.60 -5.79 -16.46
CA LEU A 191 8.47 -4.71 -16.90
C LEU A 191 9.80 -4.75 -16.13
N PRO A 192 10.92 -4.29 -16.70
CA PRO A 192 12.20 -4.21 -15.98
C PRO A 192 12.07 -3.36 -14.71
N HIS A 193 12.48 -3.92 -13.58
CA HIS A 193 12.43 -3.25 -12.29
C HIS A 193 13.54 -3.75 -11.36
N GLU A 194 13.89 -2.92 -10.39
CA GLU A 194 14.65 -3.34 -9.22
C GLU A 194 13.69 -3.96 -8.21
N LYS A 195 14.07 -5.07 -7.59
CA LYS A 195 13.28 -5.72 -6.53
C LYS A 195 14.17 -6.06 -5.35
N ILE A 196 13.72 -5.70 -4.16
CA ILE A 196 14.39 -6.03 -2.89
C ILE A 196 13.37 -6.61 -1.89
N THR A 197 13.84 -7.52 -1.04
CA THR A 197 13.05 -8.16 0.03
C THR A 197 13.72 -7.91 1.38
N PRO A 198 13.66 -6.66 1.90
CA PRO A 198 14.38 -6.31 3.10
C PRO A 198 13.77 -6.95 4.35
N PRO A 199 14.58 -7.39 5.33
CA PRO A 199 14.10 -8.04 6.56
C PRO A 199 13.38 -7.09 7.53
N TRP A 200 13.38 -5.79 7.23
CA TRP A 200 12.73 -4.74 8.02
C TRP A 200 11.36 -4.32 7.47
N LEU A 201 10.89 -4.98 6.40
CA LEU A 201 9.57 -4.72 5.81
C LEU A 201 8.57 -5.77 6.32
N TYR A 202 7.44 -5.29 6.81
CA TYR A 202 6.41 -6.12 7.42
C TYR A 202 5.03 -5.75 6.90
N SER A 203 4.17 -6.76 6.82
CA SER A 203 2.77 -6.63 6.45
C SER A 203 1.90 -7.60 7.26
N ARG A 204 0.61 -7.58 6.95
CA ARG A 204 -0.36 -8.55 7.47
C ARG A 204 -0.36 -9.89 6.73
N ALA A 205 0.50 -10.10 5.72
CA ALA A 205 0.47 -11.31 4.92
C ALA A 205 0.81 -12.56 5.75
N LEU A 206 -0.02 -13.60 5.64
CA LEU A 206 0.19 -14.92 6.23
C LEU A 206 0.16 -15.97 5.13
N ASN A 207 1.20 -16.01 4.30
CA ASN A 207 1.29 -16.94 3.17
C ASN A 207 2.71 -17.49 2.93
N GLY A 208 3.66 -17.19 3.83
CA GLY A 208 5.05 -17.63 3.75
C GLY A 208 5.92 -16.92 2.71
N SER A 209 5.34 -16.06 1.85
CA SER A 209 6.10 -15.30 0.86
C SER A 209 6.59 -13.96 1.43
N PRO A 210 7.75 -13.45 0.98
CA PRO A 210 8.31 -12.23 1.53
C PRO A 210 7.53 -10.99 1.09
N ASP A 211 7.57 -9.97 1.95
CA ASP A 211 7.27 -8.61 1.55
C ASP A 211 8.42 -8.06 0.71
N PHE A 212 8.09 -7.23 -0.28
CA PHE A 212 9.05 -6.69 -1.23
C PHE A 212 8.79 -5.22 -1.54
N ILE A 213 9.84 -4.57 -2.02
CA ILE A 213 9.79 -3.27 -2.67
C ILE A 213 10.24 -3.48 -4.11
N ALA A 214 9.42 -3.05 -5.07
CA ALA A 214 9.77 -3.00 -6.48
C ALA A 214 9.83 -1.56 -6.97
N ILE A 215 10.81 -1.26 -7.81
CA ILE A 215 11.09 0.09 -8.27
C ILE A 215 11.28 0.11 -9.77
N TRP A 216 10.47 0.92 -10.44
CA TRP A 216 10.58 1.20 -11.87
C TRP A 216 11.08 2.62 -12.04
N ARG A 217 12.09 2.79 -12.89
CA ARG A 217 12.62 4.09 -13.27
C ARG A 217 12.21 4.34 -14.72
N ASN A 218 11.53 5.44 -14.98
CA ASN A 218 11.29 5.88 -16.35
C ASN A 218 12.56 6.58 -16.84
N THR A 219 13.34 5.89 -17.67
CA THR A 219 14.58 6.42 -18.25
C THR A 219 14.35 7.28 -19.49
N SER A 220 13.09 7.54 -19.85
CA SER A 220 12.77 8.44 -20.95
C SER A 220 13.23 9.85 -20.57
N PRO A 221 14.11 10.50 -21.35
CA PRO A 221 14.49 11.88 -21.08
C PRO A 221 13.22 12.72 -21.09
N SER A 222 12.99 13.47 -20.01
CA SER A 222 11.95 14.48 -19.95
C SER A 222 12.18 15.44 -21.10
N ILE A 223 11.31 15.39 -22.11
CA ILE A 223 11.28 16.43 -23.14
C ILE A 223 10.88 17.70 -22.37
N PRO A 224 11.71 18.75 -22.35
CA PRO A 224 11.33 20.00 -21.70
C PRO A 224 10.04 20.48 -22.34
N ALA A 225 9.05 20.85 -21.52
CA ALA A 225 7.88 21.55 -22.01
C ALA A 225 8.37 22.77 -22.81
N MET A 226 8.11 22.78 -24.12
CA MET A 226 8.40 23.95 -24.94
C MET A 226 7.44 25.06 -24.55
N GLY A 227 8.00 26.17 -24.05
CA GLY A 227 7.46 27.54 -24.17
C GLY A 227 6.20 27.86 -23.38
#